data_AF-Q0CRW5-F1
#
_entry.id   AF-Q0CRW5-F1
#
_cell.length_a   1.000
_cell.length_b   1.000
_cell.length_c   1.000
_cell.angle_alpha   90.00
_cell.angle_beta   90.00
_cell.angle_gamma   90.00
#
_symmetry.space_group_name_H-M   'P 1'
#
loop_
_entity.id
_entity.type
_entity.pdbx_description
1 polymer ?
#
loop_
_entity_poly.entity_id
_entity_poly.type
_entity_poly.pdbx_seq_one_letter_code
_entity_poly.pdbx_strand_id
1 'polypeptide(L)'
;MYFFRALLSPVVMWPALVSGKSNSNTANYTVEELWDLEVTFWDNFLYPANVKQVEAINSTLFTTEVQGRVDITRVFNGSELNTEYIFGLFSDPNHLSLVGVPIAYSITQFIAERNIASATTVVTFNATSFGNLLLPVTIDTWIMWDADGRIMQYDATFRWFGFLLDTLVEALATSINGTASQATAALTQLLATTVCDTHDKYCTGENQQYDNSTACYDFLTTAIPLGKDYELGRDTLLCREVHEHMVQYDPKMHCPHIGPTGGDYCVNDQTYEQKVLQKYFNVSWIVGVPWTGNIWLGD
;
A
#
# COMPACT_ATOMS: atom_id res chain seq x y z
N MET A 1 42.96 -30.70 47.97
CA MET A 1 42.58 -31.67 46.93
C MET A 1 41.12 -31.45 46.59
N TYR A 2 40.85 -31.24 45.29
CA TYR A 2 39.55 -31.24 44.60
C TYR A 2 38.57 -30.08 44.85
N PHE A 3 38.78 -29.01 44.07
CA PHE A 3 37.71 -28.12 43.59
C PHE A 3 36.86 -28.88 42.56
N PHE A 4 35.56 -29.04 42.80
CA PHE A 4 34.59 -29.42 41.78
C PHE A 4 33.81 -28.17 41.36
N ARG A 5 34.13 -27.64 40.16
CA ARG A 5 33.35 -26.59 39.50
C ARG A 5 32.19 -27.27 38.78
N ALA A 6 30.97 -27.05 39.26
CA ALA A 6 29.76 -27.43 38.55
C ALA A 6 29.51 -26.41 37.42
N LEU A 7 29.63 -26.86 36.18
CA LEU A 7 29.27 -26.12 34.97
C LEU A 7 27.74 -26.08 34.85
N LEU A 8 27.16 -24.89 35.07
CA LEU A 8 25.77 -24.60 34.73
C LEU A 8 25.69 -24.44 33.21
N SER A 9 25.17 -25.46 32.52
CA SER A 9 24.87 -25.38 31.09
C SER A 9 23.64 -24.47 30.88
N PRO A 10 23.73 -23.39 30.09
CA PRO A 10 22.56 -22.58 29.75
C PRO A 10 21.67 -23.39 28.80
N VAL A 11 20.41 -23.56 29.19
CA VAL A 11 19.35 -24.11 28.33
C VAL A 11 19.13 -23.11 27.21
N VAL A 12 19.66 -23.41 26.03
CA VAL A 12 19.33 -22.71 24.79
C VAL A 12 17.89 -23.09 24.45
N MET A 13 16.94 -22.21 24.74
CA MET A 13 15.58 -22.32 24.24
C MET A 13 15.61 -22.18 22.72
N TRP A 14 15.35 -23.28 22.01
CA TRP A 14 15.04 -23.21 20.59
C TRP A 14 13.68 -22.51 20.43
N PRO A 15 13.57 -21.46 19.59
CA PRO A 15 12.30 -20.86 19.26
C PRO A 15 11.35 -21.92 18.69
N ALA A 16 10.07 -21.83 19.05
CA ALA A 16 9.01 -22.68 18.54
C ALA A 16 9.00 -22.71 17.00
N LEU A 17 8.79 -23.89 16.42
CA LEU A 17 8.66 -24.09 14.98
C LEU A 17 7.50 -23.24 14.45
N VAL A 18 7.82 -22.20 13.67
CA VAL A 18 6.84 -21.55 12.80
C VAL A 18 6.72 -22.42 11.54
N SER A 19 5.67 -23.25 11.49
CA SER A 19 5.36 -24.08 10.32
C SER A 19 4.63 -23.26 9.27
N GLY A 20 5.33 -22.34 8.61
CA GLY A 20 4.83 -21.81 7.34
C GLY A 20 4.76 -22.94 6.30
N LYS A 21 3.81 -22.86 5.37
CA LYS A 21 3.78 -23.79 4.23
C LYS A 21 5.07 -23.58 3.43
N SER A 22 5.93 -24.60 3.37
CA SER A 22 7.13 -24.56 2.54
C SER A 22 6.74 -24.37 1.07
N ASN A 23 7.56 -23.65 0.30
CA ASN A 23 7.40 -23.39 -1.13
C ASN A 23 7.56 -24.67 -2.01
N SER A 24 7.24 -25.85 -1.49
CA SER A 24 7.53 -27.14 -2.14
C SER A 24 6.48 -27.56 -3.17
N ASN A 25 5.25 -27.05 -3.06
CA ASN A 25 4.14 -27.34 -3.99
C ASN A 25 3.83 -26.17 -4.95
N THR A 26 4.72 -25.19 -5.08
CA THR A 26 4.47 -24.04 -5.94
C THR A 26 4.76 -24.34 -7.39
N ALA A 27 4.02 -23.63 -8.25
CA ALA A 27 4.27 -23.60 -9.67
C ALA A 27 5.73 -23.24 -9.94
N ASN A 28 6.27 -23.78 -11.02
CA ASN A 28 7.63 -23.50 -11.43
C ASN A 28 7.58 -22.88 -12.82
N TYR A 29 7.50 -21.55 -12.83
CA TYR A 29 7.54 -20.75 -14.04
C TYR A 29 8.98 -20.59 -14.53
N THR A 30 9.15 -20.42 -15.83
CA THR A 30 10.41 -19.93 -16.39
C THR A 30 10.58 -18.44 -16.07
N VAL A 31 11.80 -17.93 -16.27
CA VAL A 31 12.08 -16.49 -16.13
C VAL A 31 11.24 -15.68 -17.12
N GLU A 32 11.07 -16.19 -18.34
CA GLU A 32 10.24 -15.55 -19.37
C GLU A 32 8.76 -15.53 -18.98
N GLU A 33 8.22 -16.63 -18.43
CA GLU A 33 6.84 -16.66 -17.95
C GLU A 33 6.60 -15.67 -16.79
N LEU A 34 7.56 -15.56 -15.86
CA LEU A 34 7.48 -14.57 -14.77
C LEU A 34 7.61 -13.13 -15.27
N TRP A 35 8.43 -12.91 -16.31
CA TRP A 35 8.50 -11.61 -16.96
C TRP A 35 7.16 -11.22 -17.60
N ASP A 36 6.52 -12.15 -18.31
CA ASP A 36 5.22 -11.90 -18.93
C ASP A 36 4.12 -11.65 -17.88
N LEU A 37 4.17 -12.33 -16.74
CA LEU A 37 3.27 -12.08 -15.61
C LEU A 37 3.50 -10.70 -14.97
N GLU A 38 4.75 -10.29 -14.78
CA GLU A 38 5.12 -8.96 -14.28
C GLU A 38 4.63 -7.87 -15.24
N VAL A 39 4.87 -8.02 -16.55
CA VAL A 39 4.38 -7.10 -17.59
C VAL A 39 2.86 -7.05 -17.61
N THR A 40 2.18 -8.20 -17.49
CA THR A 40 0.71 -8.24 -17.43
C THR A 40 0.17 -7.45 -16.25
N PHE A 41 0.80 -7.53 -15.08
CA PHE A 41 0.42 -6.72 -13.94
C PHE A 41 0.58 -5.22 -14.23
N TRP A 42 1.75 -4.78 -14.68
CA TRP A 42 2.01 -3.36 -14.92
C TRP A 42 1.17 -2.77 -16.05
N ASP A 43 0.91 -3.53 -17.12
CA ASP A 43 0.01 -3.11 -18.20
C ASP A 43 -1.42 -2.85 -17.69
N ASN A 44 -1.89 -3.64 -16.73
CA ASN A 44 -3.20 -3.45 -16.10
C ASN A 44 -3.19 -2.38 -14.99
N PHE A 45 -2.03 -2.03 -14.45
CA PHE A 45 -1.87 -0.94 -13.50
C PHE A 45 -2.02 0.44 -14.16
N LEU A 46 -1.66 0.57 -15.44
CA LEU A 46 -1.77 1.82 -16.18
C LEU A 46 -3.22 2.26 -16.41
N TYR A 47 -3.45 3.57 -16.39
CA TYR A 47 -4.70 4.16 -16.86
C TYR A 47 -4.76 4.14 -18.41
N PRO A 48 -5.91 3.80 -19.04
CA PRO A 48 -7.20 3.48 -18.42
C PRO A 48 -7.45 1.98 -18.21
N ALA A 49 -6.42 1.12 -18.26
CA ALA A 49 -6.60 -0.32 -18.06
C ALA A 49 -7.02 -0.64 -16.60
N ASN A 50 -6.49 0.09 -15.63
CA ASN A 50 -6.84 -0.03 -14.21
C ASN A 50 -8.32 0.22 -13.91
N VAL A 51 -9.00 1.07 -14.70
CA VAL A 51 -10.45 1.32 -14.57
C VAL A 51 -11.24 0.02 -14.73
N LYS A 52 -10.86 -0.82 -15.71
CA LYS A 52 -11.53 -2.12 -15.92
C LYS A 52 -11.28 -3.09 -14.76
N GLN A 53 -10.14 -2.97 -14.09
CA GLN A 53 -9.81 -3.82 -12.95
C GLN A 53 -10.64 -3.45 -11.73
N VAL A 54 -10.76 -2.15 -11.40
CA VAL A 54 -11.58 -1.71 -10.27
C VAL A 54 -13.08 -1.95 -10.50
N GLU A 55 -13.57 -1.78 -11.73
CA GLU A 55 -14.97 -2.11 -12.08
C GLU A 55 -15.32 -3.60 -11.91
N ALA A 56 -14.33 -4.49 -11.93
CA ALA A 56 -14.54 -5.91 -11.69
C ALA A 56 -14.74 -6.26 -10.21
N ILE A 57 -14.46 -5.32 -9.28
CA ILE A 57 -14.47 -5.46 -7.81
C ILE A 57 -13.40 -6.46 -7.32
N ASN A 58 -13.41 -7.68 -7.83
CA ASN A 58 -12.40 -8.70 -7.60
C ASN A 58 -11.63 -8.95 -8.90
N SER A 59 -10.48 -8.28 -9.06
CA SER A 59 -9.61 -8.49 -10.21
C SER A 59 -9.17 -9.95 -10.30
N THR A 60 -9.29 -10.52 -11.49
CA THR A 60 -8.84 -11.88 -11.79
C THR A 60 -7.32 -12.02 -11.79
N LEU A 61 -6.58 -10.91 -11.68
CA LEU A 61 -5.13 -10.93 -11.48
C LEU A 61 -4.74 -11.39 -10.09
N PHE A 62 -5.66 -11.33 -9.12
CA PHE A 62 -5.42 -11.75 -7.74
C PHE A 62 -6.08 -13.10 -7.44
N THR A 63 -5.48 -13.85 -6.52
CA THR A 63 -6.20 -14.94 -5.84
C THR A 63 -7.24 -14.33 -4.89
N THR A 64 -8.26 -15.11 -4.52
CA THR A 64 -9.30 -14.64 -3.58
C THR A 64 -8.72 -14.27 -2.22
N GLU A 65 -7.66 -14.95 -1.79
CA GLU A 65 -6.99 -14.82 -0.49
C GLU A 65 -5.65 -14.08 -0.63
N VAL A 66 -5.51 -13.20 -1.62
CA VAL A 66 -4.26 -12.46 -1.84
C VAL A 66 -3.85 -11.66 -0.61
N GLN A 67 -2.55 -11.63 -0.32
CA GLN A 67 -1.95 -10.83 0.74
C GLN A 67 -1.04 -9.74 0.18
N GLY A 68 -1.43 -8.48 0.34
CA GLY A 68 -0.67 -7.33 -0.12
C GLY A 68 -0.04 -6.57 1.04
N ARG A 69 1.20 -6.11 0.89
CA ARG A 69 1.81 -5.16 1.82
C ARG A 69 2.47 -4.02 1.07
N VAL A 70 2.27 -2.79 1.55
CA VAL A 70 2.92 -1.59 1.02
C VAL A 70 3.57 -0.84 2.19
N ASP A 71 4.83 -0.45 2.00
CA ASP A 71 5.68 0.11 3.05
C ASP A 71 5.09 1.35 3.72
N ILE A 72 4.71 2.35 2.93
CA ILE A 72 4.16 3.65 3.40
C ILE A 72 2.72 3.54 3.93
N THR A 73 2.05 2.41 3.70
CA THR A 73 0.72 2.11 4.26
C THR A 73 0.74 0.91 5.19
N ARG A 74 0.12 -0.21 4.80
CA ARG A 74 -0.23 -1.34 5.66
C ARG A 74 -0.27 -2.64 4.85
N VAL A 75 -1.10 -3.56 5.34
CA VAL A 75 -1.44 -4.83 4.72
C VAL A 75 -2.86 -4.81 4.20
N PHE A 76 -3.13 -5.59 3.16
CA PHE A 76 -4.42 -5.68 2.47
C PHE A 76 -4.73 -7.15 2.22
N ASN A 77 -5.84 -7.63 2.77
CA ASN A 77 -6.24 -9.03 2.68
C ASN A 77 -7.40 -9.19 1.72
N GLY A 78 -7.31 -10.18 0.84
CA GLY A 78 -8.39 -10.54 -0.08
C GLY A 78 -8.38 -9.73 -1.37
N SER A 79 -9.06 -10.27 -2.38
CA SER A 79 -9.04 -9.72 -3.74
C SER A 79 -9.68 -8.35 -3.84
N GLU A 80 -10.79 -8.10 -3.14
CA GLU A 80 -11.54 -6.83 -3.19
C GLU A 80 -10.67 -5.64 -2.76
N LEU A 81 -10.18 -5.66 -1.52
CA LEU A 81 -9.32 -4.60 -0.98
C LEU A 81 -8.05 -4.37 -1.82
N ASN A 82 -7.45 -5.43 -2.33
CA ASN A 82 -6.27 -5.29 -3.20
C ASN A 82 -6.63 -4.72 -4.57
N THR A 83 -7.79 -5.05 -5.12
CA THR A 83 -8.28 -4.50 -6.40
C THR A 83 -8.53 -3.01 -6.27
N GLU A 84 -9.23 -2.59 -5.22
CA GLU A 84 -9.55 -1.19 -4.96
C GLU A 84 -8.29 -0.38 -4.65
N TYR A 85 -7.40 -0.92 -3.82
CA TYR A 85 -6.19 -0.21 -3.41
C TYR A 85 -5.16 -0.10 -4.54
N ILE A 86 -4.92 -1.18 -5.30
CA ILE A 86 -3.91 -1.17 -6.37
C ILE A 86 -4.42 -0.50 -7.63
N PHE A 87 -5.69 -0.70 -8.00
CA PHE A 87 -6.22 -0.14 -9.25
C PHE A 87 -7.09 1.08 -9.03
N GLY A 88 -8.00 1.03 -8.05
CA GLY A 88 -8.98 2.09 -7.79
C GLY A 88 -8.34 3.42 -7.38
N LEU A 89 -7.32 3.39 -6.52
CA LEU A 89 -6.58 4.57 -6.05
C LEU A 89 -6.03 5.45 -7.19
N PHE A 90 -5.76 4.87 -8.35
CA PHE A 90 -5.15 5.56 -9.49
C PHE A 90 -6.02 5.57 -10.76
N SER A 91 -7.34 5.38 -10.61
CA SER A 91 -8.28 5.21 -11.73
C SER A 91 -9.06 6.46 -12.13
N ASP A 92 -9.07 7.53 -11.32
CA ASP A 92 -9.82 8.76 -11.63
C ASP A 92 -8.89 9.97 -11.89
N PRO A 93 -8.68 10.37 -13.16
CA PRO A 93 -7.87 11.54 -13.49
C PRO A 93 -8.53 12.87 -13.16
N ASN A 94 -9.84 12.91 -12.87
CA ASN A 94 -10.58 14.13 -12.58
C ASN A 94 -10.71 14.40 -11.08
N HIS A 95 -10.34 13.43 -10.25
CA HIS A 95 -10.35 13.55 -8.80
C HIS A 95 -8.99 14.04 -8.30
N LEU A 96 -8.99 14.72 -7.16
CA LEU A 96 -7.74 15.20 -6.56
C LEU A 96 -6.92 14.00 -6.06
N SER A 97 -5.69 13.86 -6.55
CA SER A 97 -4.75 12.83 -6.08
C SER A 97 -3.34 13.41 -6.02
N LEU A 98 -2.54 12.98 -5.04
CA LEU A 98 -1.15 13.42 -4.89
C LEU A 98 -0.30 13.11 -6.14
N VAL A 99 -0.49 11.93 -6.73
CA VAL A 99 0.27 11.47 -7.90
C VAL A 99 -0.58 11.42 -9.17
N GLY A 100 -1.91 11.40 -9.05
CA GLY A 100 -2.80 11.22 -10.20
C GLY A 100 -2.74 9.80 -10.74
N VAL A 101 -2.66 9.65 -12.07
CA VAL A 101 -2.82 8.34 -12.73
C VAL A 101 -1.53 7.84 -13.40
N PRO A 102 -1.19 6.54 -13.32
CA PRO A 102 -0.04 5.97 -14.00
C PRO A 102 -0.31 5.86 -15.51
N ILE A 103 0.62 6.31 -16.35
CA ILE A 103 0.43 6.36 -17.80
C ILE A 103 1.50 5.59 -18.59
N ALA A 104 2.62 5.28 -17.96
CA ALA A 104 3.70 4.49 -18.54
C ALA A 104 4.55 3.89 -17.42
N TYR A 105 5.31 2.84 -17.73
CA TYR A 105 6.29 2.29 -16.81
C TYR A 105 7.54 1.80 -17.55
N SER A 106 8.62 1.60 -16.80
CA SER A 106 9.83 0.93 -17.25
C SER A 106 10.38 0.06 -16.12
N ILE A 107 10.44 -1.24 -16.33
CA ILE A 107 11.12 -2.17 -15.42
C ILE A 107 12.63 -2.00 -15.63
N THR A 108 13.35 -1.62 -14.58
CA THR A 108 14.78 -1.28 -14.61
C THR A 108 15.68 -2.36 -14.00
N GLN A 109 15.11 -3.17 -13.11
CA GLN A 109 15.76 -4.33 -12.49
C GLN A 109 14.74 -5.44 -12.40
N PHE A 110 15.16 -6.68 -12.65
CA PHE A 110 14.29 -7.85 -12.59
C PHE A 110 15.10 -9.09 -12.24
N ILE A 111 14.58 -9.89 -11.32
CA ILE A 111 15.08 -11.23 -11.02
C ILE A 111 13.89 -12.13 -10.70
N ALA A 112 13.99 -13.40 -11.09
CA ALA A 112 12.90 -14.35 -11.01
C ALA A 112 13.41 -15.74 -10.64
N GLU A 113 12.66 -16.45 -9.80
CA GLU A 113 12.93 -17.83 -9.39
C GLU A 113 11.62 -18.51 -8.97
N ARG A 114 11.34 -19.69 -9.54
CA ARG A 114 10.11 -20.48 -9.34
C ARG A 114 8.82 -19.75 -9.68
N ASN A 115 8.14 -19.20 -8.70
CA ASN A 115 6.88 -18.47 -8.83
C ASN A 115 6.97 -17.08 -8.22
N ILE A 116 8.19 -16.59 -8.02
CA ILE A 116 8.47 -15.29 -7.41
C ILE A 116 9.30 -14.48 -8.37
N ALA A 117 8.96 -13.20 -8.51
CA ALA A 117 9.81 -12.22 -9.13
C ALA A 117 9.98 -11.02 -8.20
N SER A 118 11.13 -10.37 -8.33
CA SER A 118 11.35 -9.05 -7.76
C SER A 118 11.78 -8.10 -8.86
N ALA A 119 11.16 -6.91 -8.86
CA ALA A 119 11.38 -5.91 -9.88
C ALA A 119 11.54 -4.52 -9.26
N THR A 120 12.32 -3.67 -9.91
CA THR A 120 12.30 -2.22 -9.68
C THR A 120 11.69 -1.56 -10.91
N THR A 121 10.54 -0.91 -10.74
CA THR A 121 9.78 -0.30 -11.82
C THR A 121 9.70 1.21 -11.62
N VAL A 122 10.08 1.97 -12.64
CA VAL A 122 9.83 3.42 -12.69
C VAL A 122 8.50 3.62 -13.39
N VAL A 123 7.50 4.09 -12.66
CA VAL A 123 6.17 4.41 -13.18
C VAL A 123 6.07 5.91 -13.39
N THR A 124 5.66 6.33 -14.58
CA THR A 124 5.35 7.72 -14.86
C THR A 124 3.89 7.95 -14.49
N PHE A 125 3.69 8.73 -13.43
CA PHE A 125 2.39 9.24 -13.03
C PHE A 125 2.11 10.59 -13.68
N ASN A 126 0.85 10.83 -14.05
CA ASN A 126 0.34 12.12 -14.45
C ASN A 126 -0.48 12.72 -13.31
N ALA A 127 0.12 13.65 -12.57
CA ALA A 127 -0.54 14.39 -11.50
C ALA A 127 -1.44 15.48 -12.11
N THR A 128 -2.63 15.05 -12.53
CA THR A 128 -3.62 15.89 -13.22
C THR A 128 -4.03 17.10 -12.40
N SER A 129 -4.14 16.94 -11.07
CA SER A 129 -4.45 18.01 -10.12
C SER A 129 -3.34 19.05 -9.96
N PHE A 130 -2.12 18.73 -10.42
CA PHE A 130 -0.94 19.61 -10.38
C PHE A 130 -0.53 20.08 -11.78
N GLY A 131 -1.52 20.33 -12.64
CA GLY A 131 -1.29 20.87 -13.99
C GLY A 131 -0.73 19.84 -14.97
N ASN A 132 -1.10 18.57 -14.81
CA ASN A 132 -0.54 17.43 -15.56
C ASN A 132 0.98 17.29 -15.41
N LEU A 133 1.47 17.48 -14.18
CA LEU A 133 2.88 17.27 -13.86
C LEU A 133 3.21 15.78 -13.99
N LEU A 134 4.20 15.45 -14.83
CA LEU A 134 4.68 14.09 -14.98
C LEU A 134 5.70 13.77 -13.89
N LEU A 135 5.41 12.74 -13.09
CA LEU A 135 6.18 12.34 -11.93
C LEU A 135 6.70 10.91 -12.10
N PRO A 136 8.02 10.70 -12.21
CA PRO A 136 8.59 9.36 -12.15
C PRO A 136 8.61 8.88 -10.69
N VAL A 137 7.92 7.78 -10.41
CA VAL A 137 7.86 7.13 -9.10
C VAL A 137 8.50 5.76 -9.22
N THR A 138 9.47 5.46 -8.35
CA THR A 138 10.14 4.15 -8.35
C THR A 138 9.49 3.24 -7.32
N ILE A 139 8.99 2.10 -7.77
CA ILE A 139 8.32 1.08 -6.96
C ILE A 139 9.15 -0.19 -7.04
N ASP A 140 9.63 -0.67 -5.89
CA ASP A 140 10.23 -2.00 -5.77
C ASP A 140 9.15 -3.00 -5.38
N THR A 141 9.08 -4.14 -6.07
CA THR A 141 8.10 -5.18 -5.82
C THR A 141 8.77 -6.53 -5.56
N TRP A 142 8.14 -7.32 -4.69
CA TRP A 142 8.21 -8.77 -4.66
C TRP A 142 6.81 -9.29 -4.93
N ILE A 143 6.66 -10.14 -5.93
CA ILE A 143 5.36 -10.70 -6.32
C ILE A 143 5.47 -12.21 -6.40
N MET A 144 4.47 -12.91 -5.86
CA MET A 144 4.34 -14.35 -5.93
C MET A 144 3.05 -14.74 -6.64
N TRP A 145 3.15 -15.65 -7.60
CA TRP A 145 2.01 -16.16 -8.37
C TRP A 145 1.63 -17.59 -7.98
N ASP A 146 0.35 -17.91 -8.10
CA ASP A 146 -0.17 -19.27 -8.03
C ASP A 146 0.03 -20.01 -9.36
N ALA A 147 -0.46 -21.25 -9.46
CA ALA A 147 -0.31 -22.04 -10.68
C ALA A 147 -1.14 -21.54 -11.87
N ASP A 148 -2.11 -20.66 -11.63
CA ASP A 148 -2.98 -20.07 -12.66
C ASP A 148 -2.48 -18.68 -13.09
N GLY A 149 -1.28 -18.25 -12.63
CA GLY A 149 -0.72 -16.94 -12.94
C GLY A 149 -1.38 -15.80 -12.19
N ARG A 150 -2.06 -16.09 -11.07
CA ARG A 150 -2.68 -15.07 -10.21
C ARG A 150 -1.77 -14.71 -9.06
N ILE A 151 -1.66 -13.42 -8.76
CA ILE A 151 -0.89 -12.91 -7.64
C ILE A 151 -1.54 -13.40 -6.34
N MET A 152 -0.78 -14.16 -5.55
CA MET A 152 -1.22 -14.67 -4.24
C MET A 152 -0.65 -13.87 -3.07
N GLN A 153 0.49 -13.22 -3.25
CA GLN A 153 1.00 -12.24 -2.30
C GLN A 153 1.96 -11.27 -2.98
N TYR A 154 2.06 -10.05 -2.45
CA TYR A 154 3.07 -9.08 -2.86
C TYR A 154 3.56 -8.23 -1.69
N ASP A 155 4.77 -7.69 -1.84
CA ASP A 155 5.36 -6.71 -0.93
C ASP A 155 5.94 -5.57 -1.79
N ALA A 156 5.48 -4.35 -1.57
CA ALA A 156 5.83 -3.19 -2.39
C ALA A 156 6.44 -2.06 -1.55
N THR A 157 7.42 -1.37 -2.13
CA THR A 157 8.11 -0.24 -1.51
C THR A 157 8.13 0.95 -2.46
N PHE A 158 7.62 2.09 -2.00
CA PHE A 158 7.71 3.36 -2.72
C PHE A 158 9.01 4.07 -2.37
N ARG A 159 9.99 4.03 -3.28
CA ARG A 159 11.29 4.64 -3.02
C ARG A 159 11.18 6.16 -2.99
N TRP A 160 11.80 6.75 -1.97
CA TRP A 160 11.93 8.20 -1.81
C TRP A 160 10.60 8.96 -1.76
N PHE A 161 9.55 8.32 -1.23
CA PHE A 161 8.23 8.95 -1.14
C PHE A 161 8.25 10.31 -0.40
N GLY A 162 9.10 10.46 0.62
CA GLY A 162 9.31 11.77 1.27
C GLY A 162 9.81 12.85 0.32
N PHE A 163 10.76 12.52 -0.55
CA PHE A 163 11.25 13.49 -1.54
C PHE A 163 10.22 13.79 -2.64
N LEU A 164 9.38 12.80 -2.99
CA LEU A 164 8.22 13.03 -3.85
C LEU A 164 7.25 14.04 -3.23
N LEU A 165 6.91 13.88 -1.94
CA LEU A 165 6.04 14.83 -1.24
C LEU A 165 6.66 16.23 -1.17
N ASP A 166 7.96 16.35 -0.86
CA ASP A 166 8.66 17.64 -0.86
C ASP A 166 8.58 18.30 -2.25
N THR A 167 8.79 17.53 -3.32
CA THR A 167 8.69 18.02 -4.71
C THR A 167 7.28 18.53 -5.04
N LEU A 168 6.23 17.82 -4.60
CA LEU A 168 4.84 18.24 -4.78
C LEU A 168 4.53 19.53 -4.02
N VAL A 169 4.99 19.63 -2.77
CA VAL A 169 4.82 20.83 -1.94
C VAL A 169 5.55 22.03 -2.55
N GLU A 170 6.76 21.85 -3.09
CA GLU A 170 7.52 22.90 -3.78
C GLU A 170 6.83 23.35 -5.08
N ALA A 171 6.28 22.42 -5.85
CA ALA A 171 5.50 22.73 -7.05
C ALA A 171 4.25 23.56 -6.71
N LEU A 172 3.53 23.17 -5.65
CA LEU A 172 2.37 23.92 -5.14
C LEU A 172 2.79 25.30 -4.60
N ALA A 173 3.88 25.38 -3.85
CA ALA A 173 4.41 26.65 -3.35
C ALA A 173 4.73 27.63 -4.50
N THR A 174 5.31 27.10 -5.57
CA THR A 174 5.59 27.88 -6.79
C THR A 174 4.29 28.34 -7.46
N SER A 175 3.28 27.47 -7.58
CA SER A 175 2.03 27.80 -8.27
C SER A 175 1.20 28.86 -7.53
N ILE A 176 1.28 28.89 -6.19
CA ILE A 176 0.60 29.90 -5.37
C ILE A 176 1.48 31.13 -5.05
N ASN A 177 2.70 31.20 -5.59
CA ASN A 177 3.70 32.22 -5.27
C ASN A 177 3.92 32.38 -3.74
N GLY A 178 4.06 31.25 -3.05
CA GLY A 178 4.14 31.17 -1.60
C GLY A 178 5.36 30.38 -1.11
N THR A 179 5.39 30.15 0.20
CA THR A 179 6.40 29.32 0.87
C THR A 179 5.93 27.87 0.98
N ALA A 180 6.87 26.95 1.23
CA ALA A 180 6.53 25.55 1.51
C ALA A 180 5.50 25.41 2.64
N SER A 181 5.62 26.20 3.72
CA SER A 181 4.65 26.17 4.83
C SER A 181 3.25 26.62 4.40
N GLN A 182 3.14 27.63 3.54
CA GLN A 182 1.84 28.06 3.00
C GLN A 182 1.27 27.02 2.04
N ALA A 183 2.10 26.36 1.25
CA ALA A 183 1.70 25.27 0.36
C ALA A 183 1.22 24.04 1.15
N THR A 184 1.94 23.64 2.20
CA THR A 184 1.51 22.55 3.09
C THR A 184 0.17 22.87 3.73
N ALA A 185 -0.02 24.11 4.24
CA ALA A 185 -1.29 24.51 4.81
C ALA A 185 -2.42 24.47 3.77
N ALA A 186 -2.18 24.99 2.56
CA ALA A 186 -3.15 24.96 1.46
C ALA A 186 -3.49 23.52 1.03
N LEU A 187 -2.48 22.63 0.97
CA LEU A 187 -2.67 21.22 0.68
C LEU A 187 -3.53 20.54 1.76
N THR A 188 -3.27 20.80 3.04
CA THR A 188 -4.11 20.29 4.14
C THR A 188 -5.56 20.71 3.96
N GLN A 189 -5.82 21.98 3.62
CA GLN A 189 -7.20 22.45 3.39
C GLN A 189 -7.84 21.74 2.20
N LEU A 190 -7.10 21.65 1.09
CA LEU A 190 -7.59 21.03 -0.14
C LEU A 190 -7.93 19.55 0.07
N LEU A 191 -7.02 18.78 0.68
CA LEU A 191 -7.24 17.37 0.98
C LEU A 191 -8.42 17.16 1.93
N ALA A 192 -8.52 17.98 2.99
CA ALA A 192 -9.64 17.88 3.93
C ALA A 192 -10.98 18.17 3.24
N THR A 193 -11.04 19.20 2.39
CA THR A 193 -12.25 19.50 1.60
C THR A 193 -12.63 18.34 0.70
N THR A 194 -11.68 17.77 -0.06
CA THR A 194 -11.97 16.64 -0.95
C THR A 194 -12.46 15.41 -0.20
N VAL A 195 -11.82 15.04 0.91
CA VAL A 195 -12.27 13.92 1.75
C VAL A 195 -13.69 14.15 2.28
N CYS A 196 -14.02 15.38 2.69
CA CYS A 196 -15.37 15.70 3.18
C CYS A 196 -16.41 15.72 2.06
N ASP A 197 -16.07 16.18 0.85
CA ASP A 197 -16.95 16.10 -0.31
C ASP A 197 -17.25 14.63 -0.67
N THR A 198 -16.24 13.76 -0.64
CA THR A 198 -16.40 12.31 -0.82
C THR A 198 -17.29 11.72 0.29
N HIS A 199 -17.05 12.08 1.55
CA HIS A 199 -17.89 11.65 2.68
C HIS A 199 -19.36 12.05 2.46
N ASP A 200 -19.63 13.33 2.18
CA ASP A 200 -20.99 13.85 2.06
C ASP A 200 -21.76 13.19 0.90
N LYS A 201 -21.03 12.80 -0.14
CA LYS A 201 -21.61 12.16 -1.32
C LYS A 201 -21.94 10.68 -1.12
N TYR A 202 -21.09 9.92 -0.42
CA TYR A 202 -21.17 8.46 -0.39
C TYR A 202 -21.40 7.86 1.00
N CYS A 203 -20.93 8.51 2.07
CA CYS A 203 -21.03 8.03 3.45
C CYS A 203 -22.33 8.51 4.10
N THR A 204 -23.44 7.89 3.70
CA THR A 204 -24.79 8.22 4.19
C THR A 204 -25.44 7.05 4.92
N GLY A 205 -26.50 7.32 5.69
CA GLY A 205 -27.23 6.28 6.42
C GLY A 205 -26.34 5.56 7.44
N GLU A 206 -26.28 4.23 7.38
CA GLU A 206 -25.44 3.41 8.27
C GLU A 206 -23.93 3.63 8.08
N ASN A 207 -23.53 4.20 6.93
CA ASN A 207 -22.13 4.49 6.62
C ASN A 207 -21.69 5.90 7.03
N GLN A 208 -22.58 6.72 7.59
CA GLN A 208 -22.26 8.10 8.00
C GLN A 208 -21.17 8.11 9.09
N GLN A 209 -20.12 8.91 8.89
CA GLN A 209 -18.99 9.01 9.83
C GLN A 209 -18.93 10.34 10.58
N TYR A 210 -19.45 11.40 9.97
CA TYR A 210 -19.51 12.74 10.54
C TYR A 210 -20.94 13.26 10.50
N ASP A 211 -21.33 14.04 11.51
CA ASP A 211 -22.66 14.65 11.58
C ASP A 211 -22.94 15.57 10.38
N ASN A 212 -21.91 16.24 9.86
CA ASN A 212 -21.95 17.12 8.70
C ASN A 212 -20.53 17.45 8.20
N SER A 213 -20.47 18.10 7.03
CA SER A 213 -19.22 18.56 6.39
C SER A 213 -18.32 19.41 7.29
N THR A 214 -18.90 20.29 8.13
CA THR A 214 -18.11 21.11 9.07
C THR A 214 -17.43 20.26 10.12
N ALA A 215 -18.14 19.28 10.70
CA ALA A 215 -17.56 18.34 11.66
C ALA A 215 -16.45 17.47 11.03
N CYS A 216 -16.64 17.04 9.78
CA CYS A 216 -15.60 16.36 9.00
C CYS A 216 -14.36 17.24 8.86
N TYR A 217 -14.54 18.46 8.35
CA TYR A 217 -13.45 19.37 8.07
C TYR A 217 -12.69 19.79 9.34
N ASP A 218 -13.40 20.10 10.43
CA ASP A 218 -12.79 20.43 11.70
C ASP A 218 -11.95 19.27 12.24
N PHE A 219 -12.46 18.03 12.17
CA PHE A 219 -11.68 16.86 12.60
C PHE A 219 -10.40 16.70 11.76
N LEU A 220 -10.53 16.72 10.43
CA LEU A 220 -9.41 16.50 9.50
C LEU A 220 -8.33 17.60 9.56
N THR A 221 -8.68 18.81 10.00
CA THR A 221 -7.74 19.95 10.04
C THR A 221 -7.24 20.29 11.44
N THR A 222 -7.89 19.81 12.50
CA THR A 222 -7.56 20.19 13.89
C THR A 222 -7.30 19.02 14.83
N ALA A 223 -7.92 17.87 14.60
CA ALA A 223 -7.83 16.72 15.52
C ALA A 223 -6.71 15.74 15.13
N ILE A 224 -6.41 15.64 13.84
CA ILE A 224 -5.37 14.76 13.29
C ILE A 224 -4.30 15.55 12.53
N PRO A 225 -3.06 15.05 12.44
CA PRO A 225 -2.05 15.68 11.62
C PRO A 225 -2.28 15.40 10.14
N LEU A 226 -1.65 16.22 9.26
CA LEU A 226 -1.54 15.90 7.84
C LEU A 226 -0.93 14.50 7.65
N GLY A 227 0.13 14.20 8.40
CA GLY A 227 0.91 12.97 8.31
C GLY A 227 2.25 13.19 7.64
N LYS A 228 3.19 12.30 7.95
CA LYS A 228 4.50 12.20 7.30
C LYS A 228 4.45 11.21 6.13
N ASP A 229 5.54 11.16 5.37
CA ASP A 229 5.75 10.30 4.21
C ASP A 229 5.59 8.80 4.47
N TYR A 230 5.83 8.33 5.70
CA TYR A 230 5.61 6.94 6.11
C TYR A 230 4.27 6.72 6.85
N GLU A 231 3.38 7.72 6.89
CA GLU A 231 2.18 7.75 7.73
C GLU A 231 0.86 7.70 6.93
N LEU A 232 0.91 7.29 5.65
CA LEU A 232 -0.29 6.93 4.87
C LEU A 232 -0.93 5.64 5.41
N GLY A 233 -0.20 4.93 6.26
CA GLY A 233 -0.65 3.86 7.11
C GLY A 233 -0.80 4.29 8.57
N ARG A 234 -1.19 5.52 8.91
CA ARG A 234 -1.40 5.95 10.31
C ARG A 234 -2.65 6.83 10.47
N ASP A 235 -2.95 7.29 11.68
CA ASP A 235 -4.10 8.18 11.94
C ASP A 235 -3.79 9.60 11.46
N THR A 236 -3.91 9.82 10.15
CA THR A 236 -3.50 11.04 9.47
C THR A 236 -4.49 11.41 8.36
N LEU A 237 -4.45 12.66 7.90
CA LEU A 237 -5.19 13.09 6.72
C LEU A 237 -4.66 12.42 5.45
N LEU A 238 -3.34 12.22 5.31
CA LEU A 238 -2.75 11.52 4.16
C LEU A 238 -3.28 10.08 4.04
N CYS A 239 -3.48 9.37 5.16
CA CYS A 239 -4.12 8.05 5.11
C CYS A 239 -5.56 8.13 4.57
N ARG A 240 -6.31 9.15 4.99
CA ARG A 240 -7.71 9.33 4.57
C ARG A 240 -7.82 9.79 3.12
N GLU A 241 -6.88 10.60 2.65
CA GLU A 241 -6.72 10.95 1.23
C GLU A 241 -6.50 9.72 0.37
N VAL A 242 -5.72 8.74 0.82
CA VAL A 242 -5.59 7.47 0.09
C VAL A 242 -6.91 6.71 0.08
N HIS A 243 -7.60 6.62 1.22
CA HIS A 243 -8.79 5.77 1.33
C HIS A 243 -10.06 6.33 0.70
N GLU A 244 -10.17 7.66 0.56
CA GLU A 244 -11.38 8.29 0.02
C GLU A 244 -11.65 7.91 -1.44
N HIS A 245 -10.61 7.70 -2.26
CA HIS A 245 -10.74 7.28 -3.66
C HIS A 245 -11.55 5.99 -3.83
N MET A 246 -11.50 5.10 -2.83
CA MET A 246 -12.18 3.81 -2.87
C MET A 246 -13.62 3.85 -2.34
N VAL A 247 -14.02 4.94 -1.66
CA VAL A 247 -15.34 5.08 -1.05
C VAL A 247 -16.47 4.99 -2.08
N GLN A 248 -16.25 5.46 -3.30
CA GLN A 248 -17.28 5.38 -4.34
C GLN A 248 -17.59 3.96 -4.84
N TYR A 249 -16.66 3.01 -4.62
CA TYR A 249 -16.80 1.62 -5.07
C TYR A 249 -17.43 0.76 -3.98
N ASP A 250 -16.94 0.85 -2.74
CA ASP A 250 -17.56 0.23 -1.57
C ASP A 250 -17.60 1.19 -0.37
N PRO A 251 -18.67 2.00 -0.25
CA PRO A 251 -18.84 2.90 0.90
C PRO A 251 -18.89 2.14 2.23
N LYS A 252 -19.40 0.90 2.26
CA LYS A 252 -19.56 0.16 3.51
C LYS A 252 -18.21 -0.23 4.09
N MET A 253 -17.28 -0.66 3.23
CA MET A 253 -15.92 -0.98 3.62
C MET A 253 -15.10 0.28 3.93
N HIS A 254 -15.20 1.32 3.08
CA HIS A 254 -14.24 2.42 3.11
C HIS A 254 -14.66 3.68 3.87
N CYS A 255 -15.96 3.93 4.09
CA CYS A 255 -16.37 5.09 4.88
C CYS A 255 -15.72 5.12 6.27
N PRO A 256 -15.66 4.02 7.05
CA PRO A 256 -14.97 4.00 8.34
C PRO A 256 -13.50 4.45 8.26
N HIS A 257 -12.82 4.22 7.14
CA HIS A 257 -11.41 4.55 6.97
C HIS A 257 -11.18 6.06 6.90
N ILE A 258 -12.13 6.81 6.31
CA ILE A 258 -12.09 8.27 6.24
C ILE A 258 -12.75 8.95 7.45
N GLY A 259 -13.37 8.16 8.34
CA GLY A 259 -14.03 8.63 9.56
C GLY A 259 -13.08 8.88 10.74
N PRO A 260 -13.63 9.31 11.90
CA PRO A 260 -12.84 9.55 13.11
C PRO A 260 -12.15 8.31 13.67
N THR A 261 -12.71 7.12 13.44
CA THR A 261 -12.14 5.85 13.95
C THR A 261 -10.99 5.34 13.10
N GLY A 262 -10.91 5.77 11.83
CA GLY A 262 -9.97 5.24 10.85
C GLY A 262 -10.25 3.81 10.40
N GLY A 263 -11.29 3.15 10.94
CA GLY A 263 -11.73 1.81 10.58
C GLY A 263 -10.63 0.76 10.55
N ASP A 264 -9.74 0.74 11.54
CA ASP A 264 -8.55 -0.14 11.64
C ASP A 264 -7.50 0.02 10.54
N TYR A 265 -7.83 0.78 9.50
CA TYR A 265 -6.87 1.34 8.58
C TYR A 265 -6.32 2.59 9.23
N CYS A 266 -6.83 3.81 9.07
CA CYS A 266 -6.21 5.05 9.58
C CYS A 266 -6.08 5.20 11.12
N VAL A 267 -5.25 4.36 11.76
CA VAL A 267 -5.01 4.25 13.20
C VAL A 267 -3.51 4.14 13.55
N ASN A 268 -3.18 4.42 14.81
CA ASN A 268 -1.83 4.37 15.38
C ASN A 268 -1.62 3.15 16.30
N ASP A 269 -1.83 1.95 15.75
CA ASP A 269 -1.82 0.67 16.48
C ASP A 269 -0.48 -0.09 16.42
N GLN A 270 0.52 0.47 15.73
CA GLN A 270 1.81 -0.17 15.49
C GLN A 270 2.99 0.75 15.82
N THR A 271 3.93 0.23 16.61
CA THR A 271 5.27 0.81 16.73
C THR A 271 6.12 0.51 15.49
N TYR A 272 7.25 1.20 15.36
CA TYR A 272 8.24 0.89 14.31
C TYR A 272 8.68 -0.58 14.35
N GLU A 273 9.00 -1.10 15.54
CA GLU A 273 9.42 -2.49 15.71
C GLU A 273 8.31 -3.46 15.30
N GLN A 274 7.04 -3.20 15.66
CA GLN A 274 5.92 -4.04 15.24
C GLN A 274 5.71 -4.03 13.72
N LYS A 275 5.90 -2.89 13.05
CA LYS A 275 5.83 -2.81 11.57
C LYS A 275 6.97 -3.61 10.93
N VAL A 276 8.20 -3.49 11.42
CA VAL A 276 9.37 -4.23 10.89
C VAL A 276 9.27 -5.73 11.13
N LEU A 277 8.75 -6.15 12.29
CA LEU A 277 8.61 -7.55 12.68
C LEU A 277 7.24 -8.14 12.37
N GLN A 278 6.43 -7.47 11.53
CA GLN A 278 5.07 -7.91 11.24
C GLN A 278 5.08 -9.28 10.54
N LYS A 279 4.60 -10.30 11.26
CA LYS A 279 4.26 -11.62 10.73
C LYS A 279 2.97 -11.51 9.92
N TYR A 280 3.05 -11.75 8.63
CA TYR A 280 1.93 -11.48 7.73
C TYR A 280 1.80 -12.53 6.63
N PHE A 281 2.88 -12.86 5.96
CA PHE A 281 2.81 -13.68 4.74
C PHE A 281 2.57 -15.15 5.04
N ASN A 282 1.67 -15.78 4.28
CA ASN A 282 1.35 -17.19 4.37
C ASN A 282 2.45 -18.07 3.76
N VAL A 283 3.14 -17.57 2.73
CA VAL A 283 4.21 -18.28 2.03
C VAL A 283 5.53 -17.53 2.16
N SER A 284 6.61 -18.28 2.35
CA SER A 284 7.95 -17.72 2.50
C SER A 284 8.45 -17.15 1.18
N TRP A 285 8.93 -15.90 1.23
CA TRP A 285 9.69 -15.27 0.14
C TRP A 285 11.06 -15.92 -0.11
N ILE A 286 11.59 -16.65 0.87
CA ILE A 286 12.87 -17.34 0.74
C ILE A 286 12.66 -18.68 0.03
N VAL A 287 13.35 -18.85 -1.10
CA VAL A 287 13.28 -20.01 -1.99
C VAL A 287 14.60 -20.77 -2.02
N GLY A 288 14.55 -22.10 -2.13
CA GLY A 288 15.74 -22.94 -2.33
C GLY A 288 16.60 -23.18 -1.08
N VAL A 289 16.21 -22.63 0.08
CA VAL A 289 16.94 -22.80 1.36
C VAL A 289 16.13 -23.67 2.33
N PRO A 290 16.70 -24.76 2.91
CA PRO A 290 15.95 -25.73 3.74
C PRO A 290 15.35 -25.16 5.04
N TRP A 291 15.99 -24.13 5.61
CA TRP A 291 15.55 -23.47 6.84
C TRP A 291 15.63 -21.97 6.62
N THR A 292 14.49 -21.30 6.71
CA THR A 292 14.44 -19.86 6.46
C THR A 292 14.45 -19.07 7.76
N GLY A 293 13.91 -19.63 8.85
CA GLY A 293 13.66 -18.86 10.08
C GLY A 293 12.91 -17.57 9.79
N ASN A 294 12.10 -17.55 8.72
CA ASN A 294 11.52 -16.33 8.18
C ASN A 294 10.53 -15.75 9.19
N ILE A 295 10.95 -14.64 9.82
CA ILE A 295 10.22 -13.98 10.90
C ILE A 295 8.98 -13.22 10.42
N TRP A 296 8.74 -13.14 9.10
CA TRP A 296 7.55 -12.52 8.52
C TRP A 296 6.44 -13.51 8.17
N LEU A 297 6.65 -14.80 8.41
CA LEU A 297 5.59 -15.78 8.22
C LEU A 297 4.50 -15.59 9.27
N GLY A 298 3.25 -15.55 8.82
CA GLY A 298 2.07 -15.63 9.68
C GLY A 298 2.07 -16.90 10.53
N ASP A 299 1.29 -16.87 11.61
CA ASP A 299 1.12 -18.02 12.51
C ASP A 299 0.20 -19.10 11.90
#